data_AF-A0A2J6PF41-F1
#
_entry.id   AF-A0A2J6PF41-F1
#
_cell.length_a   1.000
_cell.length_b   1.000
_cell.length_c   1.000
_cell.angle_alpha   90.00
_cell.angle_beta   90.00
_cell.angle_gamma   90.00
#
_symmetry.space_group_name_H-M   'P 1'
#
loop_
_entity.id
_entity.type
_entity.pdbx_description
1 polymer ?
#
loop_
_entity_poly.entity_id
_entity_poly.type
_entity_poly.pdbx_seq_one_letter_code
_entity_poly.pdbx_strand_id
1 'polypeptide(L)'
;MHLVAFLATALPLVPLAALEACVAGGPADQVAAAKVCCKEITGSWYGPYENQGICVLPDWGTKWYNLCVSEVKDSKLDIQCIPGDGAGLTLSAESTTATVTDAGSVVTIL
;
A
#
# COMPACT_ATOMS: atom_id res chain seq x y z
N MET A 1 -1.02 45.71 -13.32
CA MET A 1 -1.78 44.45 -13.32
C MET A 1 -1.04 43.48 -14.24
N HIS A 2 -0.06 42.73 -13.72
CA HIS A 2 0.70 41.77 -14.53
C HIS A 2 0.36 40.37 -14.04
N LEU A 3 -0.41 39.66 -14.86
CA LEU A 3 -0.96 38.34 -14.57
C LEU A 3 0.17 37.32 -14.67
N VAL A 4 0.45 36.63 -13.56
CA VAL A 4 1.44 35.56 -13.47
C VAL A 4 0.86 34.33 -14.17
N ALA A 5 1.44 33.96 -15.31
CA ALA A 5 1.11 32.71 -16.00
C ALA A 5 1.82 31.54 -15.31
N PHE A 6 1.22 31.02 -14.24
CA PHE A 6 1.59 29.71 -13.70
C PHE A 6 1.04 28.63 -14.63
N LEU A 7 1.91 28.10 -15.49
CA LEU A 7 1.65 26.91 -16.29
C LEU A 7 1.65 25.70 -15.34
N ALA A 8 0.52 25.46 -14.67
CA ALA A 8 0.31 24.28 -13.87
C ALA A 8 0.29 23.05 -14.79
N THR A 9 1.35 22.24 -14.73
CA THR A 9 1.40 20.89 -15.27
C THR A 9 0.30 20.07 -14.63
N ALA A 10 -0.86 20.01 -15.27
CA ALA A 10 -1.90 19.05 -14.95
C ALA A 10 -1.42 17.67 -15.42
N LEU A 11 -0.56 17.04 -14.62
CA LEU A 11 -0.46 15.59 -14.64
C LEU A 11 -1.89 15.07 -14.44
N PRO A 12 -2.42 14.20 -15.31
CA PRO A 12 -3.67 13.53 -15.02
C PRO A 12 -3.42 12.75 -13.73
N LEU A 13 -3.98 13.25 -12.63
CA LEU A 13 -4.19 12.49 -11.41
C LEU A 13 -5.11 11.34 -11.82
N VAL A 14 -4.52 10.28 -12.35
CA VAL A 14 -5.17 8.97 -12.46
C VAL A 14 -5.85 8.77 -11.12
N PRO A 15 -7.15 8.48 -11.08
CA PRO A 15 -7.84 8.34 -9.82
C PRO A 15 -7.17 7.19 -9.06
N LEU A 16 -6.32 7.53 -8.08
CA LEU A 16 -5.81 6.59 -7.08
C LEU A 16 -6.96 5.98 -6.27
N ALA A 17 -8.18 6.49 -6.45
CA ALA A 17 -9.42 6.07 -5.80
C ALA A 17 -9.87 4.62 -6.12
N ALA A 18 -9.13 3.87 -6.93
CA ALA A 18 -9.45 2.48 -7.32
C ALA A 18 -8.23 1.53 -7.20
N LEU A 19 -7.27 1.90 -6.35
CA LEU A 19 -6.10 1.07 -6.05
C LEU A 19 -6.01 0.84 -4.56
N GLU A 20 -5.95 -0.42 -4.14
CA GLU A 20 -5.71 -0.80 -2.76
C GLU A 20 -4.21 -0.93 -2.51
N ALA A 21 -3.75 -0.53 -1.32
CA ALA A 21 -2.35 -0.62 -0.93
C ALA A 21 -2.19 -1.58 0.25
N CYS A 22 -1.50 -2.69 0.05
CA CYS A 22 -1.21 -3.69 1.08
C CYS A 22 0.24 -3.57 1.55
N VAL A 23 0.43 -3.19 2.81
CA VAL A 23 1.71 -3.28 3.50
C VAL A 23 1.97 -4.75 3.84
N ALA A 24 3.20 -5.20 3.60
CA ALA A 24 3.68 -6.52 3.98
C ALA A 24 4.97 -6.38 4.79
N GLY A 25 4.95 -6.80 6.05
CA GLY A 25 6.12 -6.87 6.92
C GLY A 25 6.40 -8.30 7.37
N GLY A 26 7.66 -8.66 7.58
CA GLY A 26 8.00 -10.00 8.08
C GLY A 26 9.41 -10.46 7.73
N PRO A 27 9.70 -11.76 7.83
CA PRO A 27 10.96 -12.36 7.37
C PRO A 27 11.21 -12.08 5.88
N ALA A 28 12.46 -11.83 5.52
CA ALA A 28 12.82 -11.37 4.17
C ALA A 28 12.43 -12.34 3.05
N ASP A 29 12.54 -13.65 3.30
CA ASP A 29 12.13 -14.70 2.36
C ASP A 29 10.62 -14.67 2.10
N GLN A 30 9.82 -14.41 3.14
CA GLN A 30 8.37 -14.33 3.02
C GLN A 30 7.93 -13.00 2.38
N VAL A 31 8.61 -11.89 2.69
CA VAL A 31 8.36 -10.60 2.04
C VAL A 31 8.72 -10.66 0.55
N ALA A 32 9.76 -11.41 0.19
CA ALA A 32 10.06 -11.71 -1.20
C ALA A 32 8.94 -12.53 -1.88
N ALA A 33 8.34 -13.50 -1.19
CA ALA A 33 7.17 -14.23 -1.69
C ALA A 33 5.96 -13.30 -1.88
N ALA A 34 5.69 -12.41 -0.91
CA ALA A 34 4.64 -11.40 -1.04
C ALA A 34 4.88 -10.46 -2.24
N LYS A 35 6.13 -10.08 -2.49
CA LYS A 35 6.52 -9.31 -3.69
C LYS A 35 6.26 -10.06 -4.99
N VAL A 36 6.48 -11.37 -5.02
CA VAL A 36 6.14 -12.21 -6.18
C VAL A 36 4.63 -12.24 -6.37
N CYS A 37 3.86 -12.55 -5.32
CA CYS A 37 2.40 -12.52 -5.35
C CYS A 37 1.85 -11.19 -5.88
N CYS A 38 2.40 -10.07 -5.41
CA CYS A 38 2.04 -8.73 -5.85
C CYS A 38 2.21 -8.56 -7.36
N LYS A 39 3.32 -9.00 -7.92
CA LYS A 39 3.63 -8.86 -9.35
C LYS A 39 2.80 -9.80 -10.23
N GLU A 40 2.52 -11.01 -9.76
CA GLU A 40 1.74 -12.00 -10.52
C GLU A 40 0.30 -11.52 -10.79
N ILE A 41 -0.27 -10.77 -9.86
CA ILE A 41 -1.60 -10.17 -9.98
C ILE A 41 -1.56 -8.74 -10.52
N THR A 42 -0.51 -8.38 -11.26
CA THR A 42 -0.33 -7.06 -11.93
C THR A 42 -0.17 -5.87 -10.98
N GLY A 43 0.11 -6.12 -9.70
CA GLY A 43 0.40 -5.09 -8.72
C GLY A 43 1.79 -4.47 -8.88
N SER A 44 1.95 -3.30 -8.28
CA SER A 44 3.22 -2.57 -8.21
C SER A 44 3.80 -2.65 -6.80
N TRP A 45 5.06 -3.05 -6.69
CA TRP A 45 5.74 -3.19 -5.40
C TRP A 45 6.67 -2.00 -5.11
N TYR A 46 6.58 -1.46 -3.90
CA TYR A 46 7.38 -0.36 -3.39
C TYR A 46 7.99 -0.72 -2.04
N GLY A 47 9.15 -0.15 -1.72
CA GLY A 47 9.86 -0.40 -0.46
C GLY A 47 11.32 -0.78 -0.67
N PRO A 48 12.27 -0.10 0.00
CA PRO A 48 13.70 -0.40 -0.14
C PRO A 48 14.17 -1.52 0.81
N TYR A 49 13.34 -1.91 1.78
CA TYR A 49 13.73 -2.86 2.82
C TYR A 49 13.39 -4.30 2.42
N GLU A 50 14.23 -5.25 2.82
CA GLU A 50 14.01 -6.67 2.52
C GLU A 50 12.91 -7.30 3.39
N ASN A 51 12.66 -6.73 4.57
CA ASN A 51 11.70 -7.20 5.56
C ASN A 51 10.37 -6.42 5.57
N GLN A 52 10.19 -5.46 4.65
CA GLN A 52 8.95 -4.70 4.53
C GLN A 52 8.77 -4.12 3.12
N GLY A 53 7.54 -4.11 2.62
CA GLY A 53 7.18 -3.35 1.43
C GLY A 53 5.68 -3.09 1.31
N ILE A 54 5.31 -2.43 0.22
CA ILE A 54 3.95 -2.02 -0.11
C ILE A 54 3.62 -2.57 -1.49
N CYS A 55 2.55 -3.34 -1.58
CA CYS A 55 1.96 -3.76 -2.84
C CYS A 55 0.75 -2.88 -3.16
N VAL A 56 0.78 -2.17 -4.29
CA VAL A 56 -0.35 -1.41 -4.80
C VAL A 56 -1.05 -2.24 -5.87
N LEU A 57 -2.34 -2.49 -5.68
CA LEU A 57 -3.16 -3.44 -6.42
C LEU A 57 -4.38 -2.75 -7.02
N PRO A 58 -4.87 -3.21 -8.17
CA PRO A 58 -6.21 -2.83 -8.60
C PRO A 58 -7.27 -3.37 -7.62
N ASP A 59 -8.44 -2.74 -7.53
CA ASP A 59 -9.51 -3.12 -6.58
C ASP A 59 -9.85 -4.63 -6.57
N TRP A 60 -9.84 -5.28 -7.74
CA TRP A 60 -10.15 -6.71 -7.84
C TRP A 60 -9.00 -7.62 -7.36
N GLY A 61 -7.78 -7.08 -7.23
CA GLY A 61 -6.53 -7.80 -6.99
C GLY A 61 -6.32 -8.23 -5.55
N THR A 62 -6.84 -7.49 -4.57
CA THR A 62 -6.55 -7.73 -3.13
C THR A 62 -7.00 -9.10 -2.65
N LYS A 63 -8.14 -9.59 -3.13
CA LYS A 63 -8.60 -10.95 -2.79
C LYS A 63 -7.59 -12.01 -3.24
N TRP A 64 -7.05 -11.86 -4.45
CA TRP A 64 -6.06 -12.78 -5.01
C TRP A 64 -4.70 -12.64 -4.36
N TYR A 65 -4.31 -11.41 -4.01
CA TYR A 65 -3.11 -11.14 -3.23
C TYR A 65 -3.13 -11.88 -1.89
N ASN A 66 -4.21 -11.70 -1.11
CA ASN A 66 -4.38 -12.33 0.18
C ASN A 66 -4.36 -13.85 0.09
N LEU A 67 -4.96 -14.41 -0.97
CA LEU A 67 -4.93 -15.85 -1.21
C LEU A 67 -3.51 -16.33 -1.52
N CYS A 68 -2.77 -15.63 -2.38
CA CYS A 68 -1.39 -15.98 -2.70
C CYS A 68 -0.46 -15.92 -1.49
N VAL A 69 -0.52 -14.85 -0.68
CA VAL A 69 0.34 -14.73 0.51
C VAL A 69 -0.06 -15.69 1.63
N SER A 70 -1.31 -16.19 1.64
CA SER A 70 -1.75 -17.21 2.60
C SER A 70 -1.14 -18.59 2.37
N GLU A 71 -0.66 -18.87 1.15
CA GLU A 71 0.01 -20.13 0.78
C GLU A 71 1.49 -20.16 1.22
N VAL A 72 2.02 -19.05 1.76
CA VAL A 72 3.35 -19.02 2.36
C VAL A 72 3.35 -19.88 3.61
N LYS A 73 4.13 -20.97 3.60
CA LYS A 73 4.23 -21.90 4.74
C LYS A 73 4.73 -21.19 5.99
N ASP A 74 4.12 -21.53 7.12
CA ASP A 74 4.45 -20.96 8.44
C ASP A 74 4.55 -19.42 8.39
N SER A 75 3.57 -18.79 7.71
CA SER A 75 3.58 -17.36 7.44
C SER A 75 3.66 -16.55 8.73
N LYS A 76 4.65 -15.67 8.75
CA LYS A 76 4.88 -14.59 9.72
C LYS A 76 4.73 -13.23 9.04
N LEU A 77 4.10 -13.20 7.88
CA LEU A 77 3.78 -11.97 7.18
C LEU A 77 2.68 -11.25 7.95
N ASP A 78 2.95 -10.01 8.30
CA ASP A 78 1.96 -9.04 8.73
C ASP A 78 1.48 -8.28 7.49
N ILE A 79 0.26 -8.59 7.05
CA ILE A 79 -0.36 -8.00 5.85
C ILE A 79 -1.47 -7.08 6.30
N GLN A 80 -1.39 -5.81 5.91
CA GLN A 80 -2.44 -4.83 6.18
C GLN A 80 -2.77 -4.04 4.92
N CYS A 81 -4.01 -4.11 4.46
CA CYS A 81 -4.47 -3.46 3.24
C CYS A 81 -5.30 -2.21 3.55
N ILE A 82 -4.99 -1.12 2.85
CA ILE A 82 -5.69 0.14 2.89
C ILE A 82 -6.47 0.27 1.58
N PRO A 83 -7.81 0.40 1.64
CA PRO A 83 -8.62 0.59 0.45
C PRO A 83 -8.32 1.94 -0.22
N GLY A 84 -8.46 1.99 -1.55
CA GLY A 84 -8.14 3.18 -2.35
C GLY A 84 -9.02 4.40 -2.09
N ASP A 85 -10.17 4.20 -1.44
CA ASP A 85 -11.05 5.27 -0.95
C ASP A 85 -10.53 5.93 0.34
N GLY A 86 -9.43 5.41 0.91
CA GLY A 86 -8.81 5.91 2.13
C GLY A 86 -9.61 5.59 3.40
N ALA A 87 -10.61 4.70 3.33
CA ALA A 87 -11.36 4.29 4.51
C ALA A 87 -10.42 3.67 5.56
N GLY A 88 -10.55 4.10 6.82
CA GLY A 88 -9.70 3.65 7.93
C GLY A 88 -8.37 4.41 8.11
N LEU A 89 -8.06 5.37 7.23
CA LEU A 89 -6.94 6.29 7.41
C LEU A 89 -7.35 7.45 8.34
N THR A 90 -6.78 7.50 9.54
CA THR A 90 -6.82 8.72 10.36
C THR A 90 -5.59 9.57 10.06
N LEU A 91 -5.80 10.72 9.41
CA LEU A 91 -4.78 11.74 9.19
C LEU A 91 -4.75 12.68 10.40
N SER A 92 -3.72 12.58 11.24
CA SER A 92 -3.42 13.65 12.20
C SER A 92 -2.73 14.80 11.46
N ALA A 93 -3.39 15.95 11.38
CA ALA A 93 -3.00 17.13 10.59
C ALA A 93 -1.62 17.76 10.91
N GLU A 94 -0.89 17.21 11.88
CA GLU A 94 0.46 17.67 12.28
C GLU A 94 1.58 16.68 11.93
N SER A 95 1.27 15.56 11.28
CA SER A 95 2.26 14.52 10.99
C SER A 95 2.18 14.05 9.54
N THR A 96 3.32 13.93 8.87
CA THR A 96 3.50 13.17 7.62
C THR A 96 3.21 11.67 7.77
N THR A 97 2.76 11.25 8.96
CA THR A 97 2.51 9.86 9.30
C THR A 97 1.04 9.51 9.18
N ALA A 98 0.71 8.55 8.32
CA ALA A 98 -0.61 7.93 8.31
C ALA A 98 -0.68 6.84 9.38
N THR A 99 -1.75 6.86 10.18
CA THR A 99 -1.98 5.86 11.23
C THR A 99 -3.22 5.05 10.85
N VAL A 100 -3.05 3.73 10.71
CA VAL A 100 -4.16 2.79 10.52
C VAL A 100 -4.57 2.27 11.90
N THR A 101 -5.85 2.39 12.23
CA THR A 101 -6.41 1.82 13.47
C THR A 101 -7.35 0.68 13.10
N ASP A 102 -6.88 -0.55 13.23
CA ASP A 102 -7.74 -1.73 13.22
C ASP A 102 -7.51 -2.55 14.50
N ALA A 103 -8.61 -2.88 15.18
CA ALA A 103 -8.73 -3.76 16.34
C ALA A 103 -7.57 -3.79 17.37
N GLY A 104 -6.86 -2.67 17.59
CA GLY A 104 -5.80 -2.54 18.61
C GLY A 104 -4.36 -2.48 18.09
N SER A 105 -4.11 -2.55 16.79
CA SER A 105 -2.78 -2.33 16.20
C SER A 105 -2.68 -0.96 15.54
N VAL A 106 -1.66 -0.19 15.92
CA VAL A 106 -1.34 1.14 15.39
C VAL A 106 -0.11 1.00 14.49
N VAL A 107 -0.31 1.07 13.17
CA VAL A 107 0.81 1.06 12.21
C VAL A 107 1.10 2.50 11.76
N THR A 108 2.34 2.91 11.99
CA THR A 108 2.91 4.22 11.66
C THR A 108 3.59 4.13 10.30
N ILE A 109 3.03 4.76 9.26
CA ILE A 109 3.65 4.82 7.93
C ILE A 109 4.39 6.15 7.81
N LEU A 110 5.73 6.13 7.75
CA LEU A 110 6.63 7.29 7.62
C LEU A 110 6.93 7.64 6.16
#